data_AF-A0A6Q2XCZ2-F1
#
_entry.id   AF-A0A6Q2XCZ2-F1
#
_cell.length_a   1.000
_cell.length_b   1.000
_cell.length_c   1.000
_cell.angle_alpha   90.00
_cell.angle_beta   90.00
_cell.angle_gamma   90.00
#
_symmetry.space_group_name_H-M   'P 1'
#
loop_
_entity.id
_entity.type
_entity.pdbx_description
1 polymer ?
#
loop_
_entity_poly.entity_id
_entity_poly.type
_entity_poly.pdbx_seq_one_letter_code
_entity_poly.pdbx_strand_id
1 'polypeptide(L)'
;MSLTRMLRRMSHFLNQKRTLFYVLCVFLSVSVVYSYNIDLEHPIVFRGPDSSFFGYSVLEHYHDNTRWVLVGAPKANSIYSSSVHTPGAVFKCRVHSNPERQCTEMDLGRGNKARESCGKTCQGDRDDEWMGVSLARQDKPNGNVLACAHRWKNVYYDSEHILPHGYCSIIPPTLQGRTRPLIPCYEDYKKMYGEEHGSCQAGIAGVFTEELVVMGAPGSYYWTGTVKVYNLSSNTFYNPNKEDVDSHRYSYLGYGVTAGHFSSPNVIDVAAGAPQHRGGGKVYIFRIDGLSLVKIFQASGKMMGSYFGSSLCAVDLNRDGLSDLLVGAPMYSTLRDEGQVSVYLSKGNGVMEEAGLLNGDNAYNAHFGESITAIGDIDDDGYQDVAIGAPKEDEYSGAIYIYHGDATGIINKYSLRLSGRSISPALQMFGQSVSGNVDMDGNGYPDITVGAFMSDSVVLLRSRPVITVDVSIYLPVSINITVPECHEGPQHLNCFNATICLVFRGKQLPGQIELMYNLTADVDKRQRSQPSRVYFVHNGAQISSVANRLSLDINREACQQYTAYVKKDVKDVFTAITFEVAYALGKHVVDGHLDKDLPALSPVLRWRKGDMIAARNEVRGVCTLLH
;
A
#
# COMPACT_ATOMS: atom_id res chain seq x y z
N MET A 1 -10.23 29.18 -69.88
CA MET A 1 -10.04 29.48 -68.43
C MET A 1 -10.97 28.64 -67.55
N SER A 2 -11.00 27.34 -67.83
CA SER A 2 -11.69 26.30 -67.08
C SER A 2 -10.58 25.34 -66.64
N LEU A 3 -10.33 25.28 -65.33
CA LEU A 3 -9.71 24.20 -64.53
C LEU A 3 -9.21 24.75 -63.17
N THR A 4 -8.80 26.01 -63.08
CA THR A 4 -8.22 26.60 -61.85
C THR A 4 -9.24 27.18 -60.86
N ARG A 5 -10.51 27.37 -61.25
CA ARG A 5 -11.57 27.87 -60.35
C ARG A 5 -12.41 26.78 -59.68
N MET A 6 -12.42 25.55 -60.19
CA MET A 6 -13.18 24.43 -59.59
C MET A 6 -12.39 23.69 -58.51
N LEU A 7 -11.06 23.59 -58.66
CA LEU A 7 -10.17 22.95 -57.67
C LEU A 7 -9.98 23.75 -56.38
N ARG A 8 -10.23 25.07 -56.39
CA ARG A 8 -10.13 25.92 -55.19
C ARG A 8 -11.36 25.91 -54.28
N ARG A 9 -12.50 25.38 -54.74
CA ARG A 9 -13.73 25.27 -53.93
C ARG A 9 -13.93 23.90 -53.29
N MET A 10 -13.23 22.85 -53.75
CA MET A 10 -13.29 21.52 -53.14
C MET A 10 -12.25 21.32 -52.01
N SER A 11 -11.14 22.07 -51.98
CA SER A 11 -10.16 21.97 -50.88
C SER A 11 -10.60 22.63 -49.57
N HIS A 12 -11.55 23.56 -49.62
CA HIS A 12 -12.04 24.26 -48.43
C HIS A 12 -13.15 23.50 -47.69
N PHE A 13 -13.87 22.59 -48.37
CA PHE A 13 -14.94 21.79 -47.76
C PHE A 13 -14.47 20.44 -47.18
N LEU A 14 -13.28 19.94 -47.59
CA LEU A 14 -12.70 18.72 -47.04
C LEU A 14 -11.90 18.94 -45.74
N ASN A 15 -11.43 20.17 -45.48
CA ASN A 15 -10.64 20.46 -44.28
C ASN A 15 -11.47 20.89 -43.06
N GLN A 16 -12.78 21.14 -43.22
CA GLN A 16 -13.64 21.54 -42.09
C GLN A 16 -14.39 20.38 -41.44
N LYS A 17 -14.48 19.21 -42.09
CA LYS A 17 -15.10 18.00 -41.52
C LYS A 17 -14.13 17.04 -40.83
N ARG A 18 -12.82 17.17 -41.07
CA ARG A 18 -11.79 16.39 -40.34
C ARG A 18 -11.51 16.97 -38.95
N THR A 19 -11.61 18.28 -38.78
CA THR A 19 -11.33 18.95 -37.50
C THR A 19 -12.44 18.75 -36.47
N LEU A 20 -13.69 18.57 -36.91
CA LEU A 20 -14.81 18.29 -35.98
C LEU A 20 -14.84 16.84 -35.49
N PHE A 21 -14.19 15.91 -36.20
CA PHE A 21 -14.12 14.49 -35.79
C PHE A 21 -13.00 14.23 -34.77
N TYR A 22 -11.89 14.97 -34.86
CA TYR A 22 -10.83 14.94 -33.84
C TYR A 22 -11.19 15.70 -32.56
N VAL A 23 -12.07 16.69 -32.62
CA VAL A 23 -12.52 17.44 -31.44
C VAL A 23 -13.66 16.74 -30.68
N LEU A 24 -14.39 15.81 -31.31
CA LEU A 24 -15.47 15.05 -30.65
C LEU A 24 -15.12 13.59 -30.29
N CYS A 25 -14.08 12.99 -30.87
CA CYS A 25 -13.58 11.66 -30.46
C CYS A 25 -12.44 11.72 -29.43
N VAL A 26 -12.05 12.92 -28.98
CA VAL A 26 -11.23 13.15 -27.78
C VAL A 26 -12.12 13.60 -26.61
N PHE A 27 -13.40 13.21 -26.64
CA PHE A 27 -14.17 13.08 -25.40
C PHE A 27 -13.55 11.93 -24.60
N LEU A 28 -12.53 12.29 -23.82
CA LEU A 28 -12.30 11.78 -22.47
C LEU A 28 -12.46 10.26 -22.34
N SER A 29 -11.57 9.48 -22.97
CA SER A 29 -11.07 8.29 -22.28
C SER A 29 -10.13 8.78 -21.17
N VAL A 30 -10.69 9.45 -20.17
CA VAL A 30 -10.09 9.42 -18.85
C VAL A 30 -10.20 7.96 -18.48
N SER A 31 -9.10 7.23 -18.58
CA SER A 31 -8.92 6.01 -17.82
C SER A 31 -9.07 6.45 -16.36
N VAL A 32 -10.31 6.47 -15.87
CA VAL A 32 -10.57 6.58 -14.45
C VAL A 32 -9.91 5.32 -13.91
N VAL A 33 -8.73 5.50 -13.34
CA VAL A 33 -8.01 4.45 -12.63
C VAL A 33 -8.88 4.17 -11.41
N TYR A 34 -9.86 3.28 -11.57
CA TYR A 34 -10.64 2.78 -10.45
C TYR A 34 -9.68 1.94 -9.63
N SER A 35 -9.24 2.54 -8.54
CA SER A 35 -8.62 1.86 -7.42
C SER A 35 -9.41 0.60 -7.06
N TYR A 36 -8.70 -0.53 -6.96
CA TYR A 36 -9.32 -1.85 -6.90
C TYR A 36 -10.16 -2.03 -5.63
N ASN A 37 -9.68 -1.52 -4.50
CA ASN A 37 -10.40 -1.51 -3.23
C ASN A 37 -10.07 -0.29 -2.34
N ILE A 38 -9.50 0.80 -2.85
CA ILE A 38 -9.29 2.03 -2.05
C ILE A 38 -10.26 3.11 -2.54
N ASP A 39 -10.91 3.80 -1.62
CA ASP A 39 -11.81 4.90 -1.94
C ASP A 39 -11.02 6.17 -2.29
N LEU A 40 -11.19 6.63 -3.53
CA LEU A 40 -10.63 7.87 -4.03
C LEU A 40 -11.65 9.01 -4.09
N GLU A 41 -12.93 8.71 -3.84
CA GLU A 41 -13.99 9.71 -3.88
C GLU A 41 -14.04 10.51 -2.58
N HIS A 42 -13.72 9.89 -1.44
CA HIS A 42 -13.77 10.53 -0.12
C HIS A 42 -12.45 10.42 0.66
N PRO A 43 -11.32 10.91 0.12
CA PRO A 43 -10.06 10.95 0.83
C PRO A 43 -10.14 11.93 2.01
N ILE A 44 -9.52 11.58 3.14
CA ILE A 44 -9.47 12.44 4.32
C ILE A 44 -8.14 13.16 4.34
N VAL A 45 -8.15 14.48 4.16
CA VAL A 45 -6.93 15.29 4.14
C VAL A 45 -6.79 16.07 5.44
N PHE A 46 -5.69 15.84 6.14
CA PHE A 46 -5.25 16.60 7.29
C PHE A 46 -4.19 17.62 6.88
N ARG A 47 -4.31 18.86 7.36
CA ARG A 47 -3.33 19.93 7.10
C ARG A 47 -2.67 20.34 8.40
N GLY A 48 -1.36 20.51 8.34
CA GLY A 48 -0.53 20.99 9.44
C GLY A 48 -0.14 22.46 9.30
N PRO A 49 0.73 22.94 10.20
CA PRO A 49 1.31 24.28 10.11
C PRO A 49 2.20 24.44 8.87
N ASP A 50 2.15 25.61 8.25
CA ASP A 50 2.95 25.90 7.05
C ASP A 50 4.46 25.80 7.31
N SER A 51 5.21 25.28 6.33
CA SER A 51 6.67 25.13 6.35
C SER A 51 7.22 24.30 7.50
N SER A 52 6.39 23.44 8.09
CA SER A 52 6.76 22.59 9.23
C SER A 52 7.25 21.20 8.82
N PHE A 53 7.10 20.86 7.54
CA PHE A 53 7.27 19.52 7.00
C PHE A 53 6.27 18.53 7.60
N PHE A 54 5.05 18.99 7.85
CA PHE A 54 3.98 18.13 8.37
C PHE A 54 3.65 17.03 7.35
N GLY A 55 3.87 15.77 7.75
CA GLY A 55 3.74 14.61 6.86
C GLY A 55 5.09 14.04 6.42
N TYR A 56 6.21 14.49 7.00
CA TYR A 56 7.52 13.90 6.72
C TYR A 56 7.57 12.44 7.18
N SER A 57 6.99 12.15 8.34
CA SER A 57 6.68 10.79 8.79
C SER A 57 5.20 10.70 9.16
N VAL A 58 4.58 9.56 8.86
CA VAL A 58 3.19 9.27 9.21
C VAL A 58 3.11 7.90 9.86
N LEU A 59 2.18 7.75 10.80
CA LEU A 59 1.98 6.50 11.51
C LEU A 59 0.51 6.36 11.91
N GLU A 60 -0.10 5.24 11.54
CA GLU A 60 -1.43 4.86 11.98
C GLU A 60 -1.35 4.28 13.39
N HIS A 61 -2.19 4.77 14.29
CA HIS A 61 -2.23 4.35 15.66
C HIS A 61 -3.65 4.10 16.13
N TYR A 62 -3.79 3.07 16.95
CA TYR A 62 -5.03 2.77 17.63
C TYR A 62 -4.77 2.45 19.09
N HIS A 63 -5.71 2.91 19.92
CA HIS A 63 -5.79 2.57 21.32
C HIS A 63 -7.27 2.46 21.68
N ASP A 64 -7.64 1.30 22.22
CA ASP A 64 -9.04 0.90 22.41
C ASP A 64 -9.85 1.08 21.11
N ASN A 65 -10.96 1.80 21.17
CA ASN A 65 -11.81 2.12 20.01
C ASN A 65 -11.46 3.45 19.33
N THR A 66 -10.33 4.08 19.70
CA THR A 66 -9.90 5.32 19.07
C THR A 66 -8.83 5.07 18.02
N ARG A 67 -8.94 5.83 16.92
CA ARG A 67 -8.02 5.79 15.77
C ARG A 67 -7.40 7.16 15.57
N TRP A 68 -6.09 7.19 15.41
CA TRP A 68 -5.28 8.39 15.32
C TRP A 68 -4.30 8.26 14.17
N VAL A 69 -4.23 9.30 13.34
CA VAL A 69 -3.08 9.50 12.45
C VAL A 69 -2.06 10.33 13.21
N LEU A 70 -0.88 9.77 13.44
CA LEU A 70 0.26 10.48 14.01
C LEU A 70 1.12 11.02 12.89
N VAL A 71 1.55 12.28 13.03
CA VAL A 71 2.25 12.99 11.97
C VAL A 71 3.49 13.69 12.53
N GLY A 72 4.65 13.37 11.98
CA GLY A 72 5.89 14.08 12.25
C GLY A 72 5.99 15.35 11.41
N ALA A 73 6.41 16.44 12.06
CA ALA A 73 6.71 17.72 11.43
C ALA A 73 8.08 18.22 11.93
N PRO A 74 9.20 17.72 11.35
CA PRO A 74 10.55 17.94 11.87
C PRO A 74 11.02 19.40 11.91
N LYS A 75 10.34 20.30 11.19
CA LYS A 75 10.63 21.74 11.18
C LYS A 75 9.59 22.59 11.89
N ALA A 76 8.60 21.97 12.53
CA ALA A 76 7.60 22.68 13.31
C ALA A 76 8.23 23.47 14.46
N ASN A 77 7.70 24.67 14.69
CA ASN A 77 7.80 25.30 16.00
C ASN A 77 6.82 24.60 16.95
N SER A 78 7.26 24.37 18.19
CA SER A 78 6.46 23.66 19.19
C SER A 78 5.79 24.63 20.16
N ILE A 79 4.49 24.45 20.41
CA ILE A 79 3.75 25.24 21.41
C ILE A 79 4.18 24.90 22.83
N TYR A 80 4.69 23.68 23.06
CA TYR A 80 5.18 23.20 24.36
C TYR A 80 6.65 23.57 24.61
N SER A 81 7.36 24.02 23.58
CA SER A 81 8.77 24.40 23.61
C SER A 81 9.02 25.72 22.85
N SER A 82 8.23 26.75 23.15
CA SER A 82 8.24 28.06 22.48
C SER A 82 9.58 28.81 22.55
N SER A 83 10.46 28.49 23.50
CA SER A 83 11.81 29.08 23.62
C SER A 83 12.88 28.28 22.86
N VAL A 84 12.51 27.23 22.14
CA VAL A 84 13.41 26.38 21.35
C VAL A 84 13.20 26.66 19.88
N HIS A 85 14.28 26.85 19.13
CA HIS A 85 14.20 27.19 17.72
C HIS A 85 13.98 25.93 16.87
N THR A 86 12.83 25.86 16.17
CA THR A 86 12.48 24.80 15.21
C THR A 86 12.83 23.37 15.68
N PRO A 87 12.43 22.95 16.91
CA PRO A 87 12.77 21.63 17.42
C PRO A 87 12.13 20.49 16.62
N GLY A 88 11.07 20.79 15.86
CA GLY A 88 10.16 19.78 15.32
C GLY A 88 9.14 19.33 16.36
N ALA A 89 8.05 18.74 15.88
CA ALA A 89 6.96 18.28 16.72
C ALA A 89 6.27 17.04 16.12
N VAL A 90 5.48 16.37 16.96
CA VAL A 90 4.59 15.28 16.55
C VAL A 90 3.15 15.71 16.81
N PHE A 91 2.29 15.52 15.82
CA PHE A 91 0.88 15.83 15.87
C PHE A 91 0.06 14.55 15.91
N LYS A 92 -1.15 14.64 16.47
CA LYS A 92 -2.17 13.61 16.41
C LYS A 92 -3.45 14.17 15.80
N CYS A 93 -3.98 13.45 14.82
CA CYS A 93 -5.22 13.76 14.13
C CYS A 93 -6.22 12.64 14.41
N ARG A 94 -7.36 12.97 15.05
CA ARG A 94 -8.39 11.96 15.32
C ARG A 94 -9.12 11.64 14.01
N VAL A 95 -9.36 10.37 13.73
CA VAL A 95 -10.05 9.95 12.50
C VAL A 95 -11.56 10.12 12.62
N HIS A 96 -12.13 9.62 13.73
CA HIS A 96 -13.55 9.71 14.07
C HIS A 96 -13.85 10.97 14.89
N SER A 97 -15.08 11.48 14.79
CA SER A 97 -15.55 12.63 15.58
C SER A 97 -14.66 13.88 15.40
N ASN A 98 -14.21 14.12 14.18
CA ASN A 98 -13.32 15.22 13.81
C ASN A 98 -13.72 15.79 12.44
N PRO A 99 -14.91 16.41 12.33
CA PRO A 99 -15.44 16.90 11.05
C PRO A 99 -14.58 18.01 10.45
N GLU A 100 -13.89 18.79 11.29
CA GLU A 100 -12.99 19.88 10.87
C GLU A 100 -11.60 19.39 10.46
N ARG A 101 -11.32 18.08 10.59
CA ARG A 101 -10.02 17.47 10.26
C ARG A 101 -8.84 18.17 10.93
N GLN A 102 -9.02 18.59 12.18
CA GLN A 102 -7.98 19.25 12.95
C GLN A 102 -6.97 18.24 13.51
N CYS A 103 -5.72 18.69 13.60
CA CYS A 103 -4.63 17.97 14.24
C CYS A 103 -4.10 18.79 15.42
N THR A 104 -3.74 18.10 16.50
CA THR A 104 -3.23 18.73 17.71
C THR A 104 -1.79 18.31 17.97
N GLU A 105 -0.94 19.25 18.37
CA GLU A 105 0.43 18.92 18.78
C GLU A 105 0.41 18.04 20.03
N MET A 106 1.31 17.07 20.11
CA MET A 106 1.47 16.20 21.28
C MET A 106 2.49 16.80 22.25
N ASP A 107 2.09 16.92 23.53
CA ASP A 107 3.06 17.21 24.60
C ASP A 107 3.89 15.96 24.90
N LEU A 108 5.16 16.00 24.50
CA LEU A 108 6.12 14.91 24.76
C LEU A 108 6.75 15.00 26.16
N GLY A 109 6.34 15.96 27.00
CA GLY A 109 6.85 16.14 28.36
C GLY A 109 8.29 16.65 28.41
N ARG A 110 8.72 17.40 27.39
CA ARG A 110 10.11 17.85 27.21
C ARG A 110 10.39 19.27 27.72
N GLY A 111 9.35 19.96 28.21
CA GLY A 111 9.43 21.29 28.78
C GLY A 111 9.88 22.38 27.78
N ASN A 112 10.05 23.60 28.29
CA ASN A 112 10.34 24.80 27.49
C ASN A 112 11.82 25.25 27.51
N LYS A 113 12.74 24.37 27.90
CA LYS A 113 14.17 24.71 27.94
C LYS A 113 14.86 24.23 26.67
N ALA A 114 15.57 25.12 26.00
CA ALA A 114 16.43 24.77 24.86
C ALA A 114 17.58 23.85 25.29
N ARG A 115 18.11 24.09 26.50
CA ARG A 115 19.20 23.29 27.08
C ARG A 115 18.85 22.67 28.42
N GLU A 116 19.19 21.39 28.58
CA GLU A 116 18.93 20.62 29.78
C GLU A 116 20.06 19.61 30.07
N SER A 117 20.36 19.36 31.34
CA SER A 117 21.33 18.33 31.73
C SER A 117 20.74 16.94 31.52
N CYS A 118 21.48 16.06 30.83
CA CYS A 118 21.05 14.71 30.46
C CYS A 118 21.95 13.60 31.00
N GLY A 119 22.99 13.96 31.77
CA GLY A 119 24.07 13.08 32.20
C GLY A 119 25.25 13.88 32.75
N LYS A 120 26.33 13.21 33.18
CA LYS A 120 27.48 13.88 33.81
C LYS A 120 28.22 14.81 32.86
N THR A 121 28.31 14.43 31.59
CA THR A 121 28.98 15.20 30.52
C THR A 121 28.01 15.46 29.38
N CYS A 122 26.77 15.78 29.74
CA CYS A 122 25.67 15.94 28.80
C CYS A 122 24.88 17.21 29.10
N GLN A 123 24.91 18.12 28.14
CA GLN A 123 24.02 19.26 28.06
C GLN A 123 23.30 19.16 26.72
N GLY A 124 22.05 18.69 26.76
CA GLY A 124 21.23 18.55 25.58
C GLY A 124 20.88 19.90 24.98
N ASP A 125 20.87 19.99 23.66
CA ASP A 125 20.47 21.16 22.90
C ASP A 125 19.43 20.74 21.86
N ARG A 126 18.26 21.37 21.94
CA ARG A 126 17.06 20.96 21.20
C ARG A 126 16.78 21.80 19.96
N ASP A 127 17.57 22.85 19.72
CA ASP A 127 17.41 23.67 18.51
C ASP A 127 17.68 22.81 17.26
N ASP A 128 16.78 22.86 16.28
CA ASP A 128 16.88 22.10 15.02
C ASP A 128 17.10 20.59 15.18
N GLU A 129 16.56 19.98 16.23
CA GLU A 129 16.77 18.55 16.55
C GLU A 129 16.00 17.59 15.63
N TRP A 130 15.03 18.09 14.87
CA TRP A 130 14.18 17.34 13.94
C TRP A 130 13.30 16.27 14.60
N MET A 131 12.61 16.64 15.68
CA MET A 131 11.64 15.75 16.31
C MET A 131 10.48 15.40 15.37
N GLY A 132 10.18 14.11 15.25
CA GLY A 132 9.20 13.59 14.30
C GLY A 132 9.82 13.21 12.94
N VAL A 133 11.15 13.10 12.85
CA VAL A 133 11.80 12.59 11.61
C VAL A 133 11.41 11.15 11.32
N SER A 134 11.24 10.33 12.35
CA SER A 134 10.78 8.95 12.25
C SER A 134 9.79 8.65 13.36
N LEU A 135 8.82 7.81 13.02
CA LEU A 135 7.77 7.31 13.90
C LEU A 135 7.67 5.80 13.72
N ALA A 136 7.45 5.07 14.81
CA ALA A 136 7.16 3.64 14.76
C ALA A 136 6.18 3.24 15.86
N ARG A 137 5.19 2.40 15.53
CA ARG A 137 4.26 1.83 16.51
C ARG A 137 4.78 0.47 16.95
N GLN A 138 4.70 0.20 18.25
CA GLN A 138 5.00 -1.11 18.80
C GLN A 138 4.02 -2.15 18.25
N ASP A 139 4.55 -3.24 17.71
CA ASP A 139 3.77 -4.29 17.04
C ASP A 139 2.97 -5.17 18.01
N LYS A 140 1.98 -4.59 18.70
CA LYS A 140 1.04 -5.31 19.55
C LYS A 140 -0.24 -4.49 19.79
N PRO A 141 -1.33 -5.08 20.31
CA PRO A 141 -2.48 -4.32 20.77
C PRO A 141 -2.07 -3.31 21.86
N ASN A 142 -2.59 -2.08 21.78
CA ASN A 142 -2.21 -0.99 22.70
C ASN A 142 -0.68 -0.75 22.75
N GLY A 143 -0.03 -0.85 21.60
CA GLY A 143 1.40 -0.61 21.45
C GLY A 143 1.80 0.83 21.77
N ASN A 144 2.98 0.99 22.38
CA ASN A 144 3.61 2.29 22.53
C ASN A 144 4.02 2.86 21.15
N VAL A 145 4.38 4.15 21.12
CA VAL A 145 4.88 4.82 19.92
C VAL A 145 6.31 5.30 20.16
N LEU A 146 7.19 5.12 19.19
CA LEU A 146 8.52 5.70 19.16
C LEU A 146 8.47 6.97 18.29
N ALA A 147 9.03 8.07 18.79
CA ALA A 147 9.28 9.28 18.00
C ALA A 147 10.72 9.75 18.19
N CYS A 148 11.42 10.08 17.11
CA CYS A 148 12.84 10.42 17.16
C CYS A 148 13.18 11.80 16.59
N ALA A 149 14.34 12.30 17.01
CA ALA A 149 14.99 13.55 16.69
C ALA A 149 16.48 13.28 16.45
N HIS A 150 16.82 12.81 15.26
CA HIS A 150 18.16 12.35 14.93
C HIS A 150 19.24 13.45 14.95
N ARG A 151 18.86 14.73 14.96
CA ARG A 151 19.79 15.88 15.01
C ARG A 151 19.88 16.50 16.40
N TRP A 152 19.30 15.88 17.43
CA TRP A 152 19.50 16.30 18.80
C TRP A 152 20.99 16.26 19.18
N LYS A 153 21.45 17.28 19.89
CA LYS A 153 22.87 17.53 20.15
C LYS A 153 23.19 17.48 21.64
N ASN A 154 24.39 17.02 21.95
CA ASN A 154 25.08 17.31 23.21
C ASN A 154 26.09 18.44 22.98
N VAL A 155 25.91 19.56 23.69
CA VAL A 155 26.73 20.77 23.61
C VAL A 155 27.63 20.96 24.84
N TYR A 156 27.77 19.94 25.69
CA TYR A 156 28.62 20.02 26.89
C TYR A 156 30.08 20.41 26.57
N TYR A 157 30.57 20.00 25.39
CA TYR A 157 31.92 20.30 24.90
C TYR A 157 31.90 21.28 23.72
N ASP A 158 30.95 22.24 23.69
CA ASP A 158 30.76 23.15 22.55
C ASP A 158 31.99 23.98 22.14
N SER A 159 32.94 24.18 23.04
CA SER A 159 34.25 24.78 22.76
C SER A 159 35.16 23.92 21.87
N GLU A 160 34.96 22.60 21.86
CA GLU A 160 35.68 21.63 21.02
C GLU A 160 34.78 21.14 19.88
N HIS A 161 33.68 20.47 20.22
CA HIS A 161 32.77 19.81 19.28
C HIS A 161 31.32 19.80 19.79
N ILE A 162 30.38 19.97 18.85
CA ILE A 162 28.95 19.68 19.06
C ILE A 162 28.71 18.23 18.64
N LEU A 163 28.15 17.41 19.52
CA LEU A 163 27.99 15.96 19.32
C LEU A 163 26.53 15.60 19.01
N PRO A 164 26.15 15.34 17.75
CA PRO A 164 24.79 14.97 17.39
C PRO A 164 24.55 13.48 17.70
N HIS A 165 24.21 13.19 18.96
CA HIS A 165 23.92 11.82 19.38
C HIS A 165 22.56 11.31 18.86
N GLY A 166 21.61 12.21 18.61
CA GLY A 166 20.21 11.87 18.38
C GLY A 166 19.46 11.55 19.67
N TYR A 167 18.13 11.60 19.60
CA TYR A 167 17.22 11.41 20.73
C TYR A 167 15.95 10.72 20.24
N CYS A 168 15.43 9.78 21.02
CA CYS A 168 14.11 9.20 20.80
C CYS A 168 13.28 9.24 22.07
N SER A 169 11.96 9.13 21.91
CA SER A 169 11.02 9.07 23.02
C SER A 169 10.03 7.93 22.80
N ILE A 170 9.88 7.08 23.82
CA ILE A 170 8.80 6.09 23.88
C ILE A 170 7.59 6.74 24.53
N ILE A 171 6.51 6.81 23.77
CA ILE A 171 5.24 7.44 24.09
C ILE A 171 4.23 6.35 24.42
N PRO A 172 3.46 6.47 25.51
CA PRO A 172 2.43 5.50 25.87
C PRO A 172 1.30 5.43 24.82
N PRO A 173 0.57 4.30 24.71
CA PRO A 173 -0.50 4.11 23.74
C PRO A 173 -1.65 5.13 23.87
N THR A 174 -1.84 5.70 25.07
CA THR A 174 -2.82 6.75 25.35
C THR A 174 -2.47 8.09 24.70
N LEU A 175 -1.24 8.25 24.17
CA LEU A 175 -0.71 9.50 23.62
C LEU A 175 -0.75 10.67 24.62
N GLN A 176 -0.71 10.34 25.92
CA GLN A 176 -0.77 11.27 27.04
C GLN A 176 0.12 10.79 28.18
N GLY A 177 0.64 11.73 28.97
CA GLY A 177 1.45 11.44 30.14
C GLY A 177 2.95 11.45 29.88
N ARG A 178 3.72 10.87 30.82
CA ARG A 178 5.18 10.93 30.79
C ARG A 178 5.75 10.00 29.73
N THR A 179 6.58 10.56 28.86
CA THR A 179 7.33 9.80 27.86
C THR A 179 8.67 9.31 28.43
N ARG A 180 9.23 8.24 27.85
CA ARG A 180 10.51 7.68 28.25
C ARG A 180 11.60 8.08 27.25
N PRO A 181 12.59 8.91 27.64
CA PRO A 181 13.66 9.32 26.76
C PRO A 181 14.64 8.17 26.48
N LEU A 182 15.18 8.14 25.26
CA LEU A 182 16.26 7.25 24.83
C LEU A 182 17.33 8.10 24.13
N ILE A 183 18.57 8.01 24.62
CA ILE A 183 19.75 8.66 24.02
C ILE A 183 20.81 7.57 23.80
N PRO A 184 20.60 6.68 22.81
CA PRO A 184 21.31 5.39 22.73
C PRO A 184 22.79 5.51 22.41
N CYS A 185 23.24 6.69 21.98
CA CYS A 185 24.62 6.98 21.60
C CYS A 185 25.37 7.82 22.64
N TYR A 186 24.73 8.18 23.75
CA TYR A 186 25.38 8.92 24.83
C TYR A 186 26.17 7.99 25.76
N GLU A 187 27.41 8.35 26.01
CA GLU A 187 28.27 7.77 27.04
C GLU A 187 29.04 8.90 27.75
N ASP A 188 29.23 8.76 29.08
CA ASP A 188 29.96 9.75 29.86
C ASP A 188 31.42 9.89 29.37
N TYR A 189 31.94 11.12 29.37
CA TYR A 189 33.34 11.47 29.05
C TYR A 189 33.78 11.24 27.59
N LYS A 190 32.85 10.97 26.67
CA LYS A 190 33.12 10.93 25.23
C LYS A 190 33.03 12.33 24.62
N LYS A 191 34.08 12.75 23.91
CA LYS A 191 34.21 14.11 23.35
C LYS A 191 34.55 14.20 21.86
N MET A 192 34.95 13.08 21.26
CA MET A 192 35.41 13.04 19.87
C MET A 192 34.21 13.00 18.93
N TYR A 193 34.17 13.87 17.92
CA TYR A 193 33.05 13.96 16.98
C TYR A 193 32.87 12.68 16.14
N GLY A 194 33.91 12.25 15.43
CA GLY A 194 33.80 11.15 14.47
C GLY A 194 34.08 9.75 15.02
N GLU A 195 34.73 9.64 16.18
CA GLU A 195 35.03 8.33 16.76
C GLU A 195 33.80 7.76 17.49
N GLU A 196 33.68 6.42 17.46
CA GLU A 196 32.61 5.69 18.14
C GLU A 196 31.20 6.21 17.81
N HIS A 197 30.57 6.95 18.71
CA HIS A 197 29.19 7.40 18.61
C HIS A 197 29.00 8.92 18.74
N GLY A 198 30.08 9.71 18.69
CA GLY A 198 30.02 11.17 18.89
C GLY A 198 29.11 11.91 17.89
N SER A 199 29.05 11.44 16.65
CA SER A 199 28.17 11.95 15.60
C SER A 199 27.08 10.97 15.17
N CYS A 200 26.67 10.07 16.07
CA CYS A 200 25.86 8.90 15.76
C CYS A 200 24.53 9.20 15.01
N GLN A 201 23.83 10.27 15.37
CA GLN A 201 22.51 10.62 14.82
C GLN A 201 21.48 9.50 14.90
N ALA A 202 21.38 8.85 16.07
CA ALA A 202 20.43 7.75 16.26
C ALA A 202 18.99 8.21 16.11
N GLY A 203 18.17 7.36 15.49
CA GLY A 203 16.74 7.60 15.31
C GLY A 203 16.37 8.31 14.00
N ILE A 204 17.29 8.36 13.03
CA ILE A 204 16.95 8.79 11.66
C ILE A 204 15.86 7.88 11.06
N ALA A 205 15.95 6.59 11.37
CA ALA A 205 14.95 5.57 11.12
C ALA A 205 14.82 4.70 12.38
N GLY A 206 13.63 4.13 12.58
CA GLY A 206 13.39 3.22 13.70
C GLY A 206 12.24 2.26 13.42
N VAL A 207 12.29 1.09 14.06
CA VAL A 207 11.21 0.11 14.06
C VAL A 207 10.97 -0.35 15.50
N PHE A 208 9.72 -0.64 15.82
CA PHE A 208 9.30 -0.98 17.17
C PHE A 208 8.54 -2.31 17.16
N THR A 209 9.27 -3.37 17.47
CA THR A 209 8.70 -4.73 17.60
C THR A 209 8.06 -4.92 18.98
N GLU A 210 7.51 -6.09 19.28
CA GLU A 210 6.91 -6.39 20.58
C GLU A 210 7.83 -6.07 21.78
N GLU A 211 9.12 -6.38 21.68
CA GLU A 211 10.10 -6.23 22.78
C GLU A 211 11.28 -5.31 22.46
N LEU A 212 11.54 -5.06 21.17
CA LEU A 212 12.75 -4.37 20.72
C LEU A 212 12.43 -3.02 20.07
N VAL A 213 13.21 -2.02 20.45
CA VAL A 213 13.28 -0.73 19.75
C VAL A 213 14.59 -0.72 18.96
N VAL A 214 14.48 -0.73 17.63
CA VAL A 214 15.64 -0.70 16.73
C VAL A 214 15.79 0.73 16.22
N MET A 215 16.99 1.28 16.31
CA MET A 215 17.30 2.65 15.87
C MET A 215 18.51 2.63 14.94
N GLY A 216 18.35 3.25 13.77
CA GLY A 216 19.43 3.50 12.84
C GLY A 216 20.35 4.63 13.30
N ALA A 217 21.67 4.46 13.14
CA ALA A 217 22.70 5.36 13.66
C ALA A 217 23.82 5.60 12.63
N PRO A 218 23.51 6.28 11.49
CA PRO A 218 24.39 6.36 10.32
C PRO A 218 25.70 7.10 10.55
N GLY A 219 25.77 8.03 11.51
CA GLY A 219 26.95 8.85 11.74
C GLY A 219 27.97 8.24 12.71
N SER A 220 27.74 7.01 13.18
CA SER A 220 28.71 6.28 14.04
C SER A 220 29.99 5.91 13.28
N TYR A 221 31.11 5.87 13.99
CA TYR A 221 32.47 5.57 13.53
C TYR A 221 32.78 6.19 12.15
N TYR A 222 32.93 7.51 12.10
CA TYR A 222 33.18 8.30 10.90
C TYR A 222 32.21 7.96 9.76
N TRP A 223 30.92 7.94 10.09
CA TRP A 223 29.84 7.67 9.14
C TRP A 223 29.87 6.30 8.47
N THR A 224 30.61 5.32 9.02
CA THR A 224 30.38 3.90 8.67
C THR A 224 28.92 3.55 8.97
N GLY A 225 28.41 4.01 10.12
CA GLY A 225 27.07 3.78 10.62
C GLY A 225 26.95 2.49 11.44
N THR A 226 25.85 2.37 12.17
CA THR A 226 25.52 1.20 12.98
C THR A 226 24.02 1.13 13.24
N VAL A 227 23.59 0.09 13.97
CA VAL A 227 22.23 -0.06 14.47
C VAL A 227 22.29 -0.25 15.98
N LYS A 228 21.41 0.43 16.70
CA LYS A 228 21.23 0.30 18.15
C LYS A 228 19.91 -0.43 18.41
N VAL A 229 19.97 -1.62 18.99
CA VAL A 229 18.76 -2.38 19.34
C VAL A 229 18.60 -2.36 20.85
N TYR A 230 17.48 -1.83 21.33
CA TYR A 230 17.17 -1.72 22.74
C TYR A 230 16.07 -2.71 23.13
N ASN A 231 16.38 -3.60 24.07
CA ASN A 231 15.40 -4.55 24.59
C ASN A 231 14.70 -3.97 25.83
N LEU A 232 13.37 -3.87 25.74
CA LEU A 232 12.54 -3.28 26.79
C LEU A 232 12.51 -4.11 28.08
N SER A 233 12.54 -5.44 27.95
CA SER A 233 12.41 -6.40 29.05
C SER A 233 13.69 -6.46 29.89
N SER A 234 14.85 -6.56 29.23
CA SER A 234 16.16 -6.64 29.90
C SER A 234 16.80 -5.27 30.14
N ASN A 235 16.29 -4.20 29.54
CA ASN A 235 16.88 -2.86 29.57
C ASN A 235 18.34 -2.84 29.05
N THR A 236 18.63 -3.65 28.03
CA THR A 236 19.97 -3.79 27.42
C THR A 236 20.01 -3.26 25.99
N PHE A 237 21.18 -2.83 25.55
CA PHE A 237 21.45 -2.45 24.16
C PHE A 237 22.33 -3.50 23.47
N TYR A 238 21.95 -3.88 22.26
CA TYR A 238 22.74 -4.72 21.36
C TYR A 238 23.29 -3.89 20.21
N ASN A 239 24.51 -4.24 19.78
CA ASN A 239 25.21 -3.60 18.67
C ASN A 239 25.76 -4.69 17.72
N PRO A 240 25.95 -4.38 16.42
CA PRO A 240 26.68 -5.23 15.50
C PRO A 240 28.10 -5.50 15.98
N ASN A 241 28.53 -6.76 15.84
CA ASN A 241 29.94 -7.09 16.00
C ASN A 241 30.77 -6.35 14.94
N LYS A 242 31.92 -5.80 15.34
CA LYS A 242 32.80 -5.04 14.44
C LYS A 242 33.32 -5.88 13.27
N GLU A 243 33.43 -7.19 13.43
CA GLU A 243 33.88 -8.12 12.39
C GLU A 243 32.80 -8.41 11.34
N ASP A 244 31.53 -8.20 11.68
CA ASP A 244 30.40 -8.52 10.82
C ASP A 244 30.08 -7.43 9.81
N VAL A 245 30.44 -6.19 10.13
CA VAL A 245 30.20 -5.00 9.31
C VAL A 245 31.50 -4.51 8.69
N ASP A 246 31.48 -4.23 7.39
CA ASP A 246 32.65 -3.67 6.71
C ASP A 246 32.98 -2.28 7.27
N SER A 247 34.24 -2.06 7.66
CA SER A 247 34.74 -0.83 8.29
C SER A 247 34.89 0.37 7.33
N HIS A 248 34.28 0.32 6.15
CA HIS A 248 34.31 1.40 5.17
C HIS A 248 33.55 2.63 5.69
N ARG A 249 34.30 3.72 5.90
CA ARG A 249 33.74 5.03 6.28
C ARG A 249 32.73 5.53 5.26
N TYR A 250 31.80 6.36 5.72
CA TYR A 250 30.76 6.97 4.88
C TYR A 250 29.82 5.96 4.22
N SER A 251 29.59 4.80 4.84
CA SER A 251 28.62 3.80 4.35
C SER A 251 27.17 4.11 4.76
N TYR A 252 26.98 4.86 5.86
CA TYR A 252 25.69 5.24 6.45
C TYR A 252 24.83 4.03 6.86
N LEU A 253 25.43 2.99 7.42
CA LEU A 253 24.67 1.86 7.98
C LEU A 253 23.65 2.34 9.03
N GLY A 254 22.41 1.87 8.91
CA GLY A 254 21.30 2.33 9.75
C GLY A 254 20.57 3.53 9.17
N TYR A 255 20.78 3.88 7.90
CA TYR A 255 19.95 4.89 7.22
C TYR A 255 18.50 4.41 7.11
N GLY A 256 18.29 3.19 6.64
CA GLY A 256 17.03 2.46 6.71
C GLY A 256 17.16 1.26 7.67
N VAL A 257 16.11 0.98 8.44
CA VAL A 257 16.04 -0.17 9.34
C VAL A 257 14.66 -0.82 9.29
N THR A 258 14.60 -2.13 9.45
CA THR A 258 13.35 -2.89 9.65
C THR A 258 13.66 -4.14 10.48
N ALA A 259 12.62 -4.84 10.92
CA ALA A 259 12.76 -6.07 11.71
C ALA A 259 11.67 -7.06 11.29
N GLY A 260 11.98 -8.34 11.32
CA GLY A 260 11.08 -9.40 10.90
C GLY A 260 11.66 -10.78 11.16
N HIS A 261 10.89 -11.80 10.79
CA HIS A 261 11.22 -13.21 10.99
C HIS A 261 11.95 -13.78 9.78
N PHE A 262 13.16 -13.29 9.49
CA PHE A 262 13.91 -13.70 8.29
C PHE A 262 14.47 -15.11 8.42
N SER A 263 14.96 -15.48 9.59
CA SER A 263 15.71 -16.73 9.75
C SER A 263 14.90 -17.87 10.36
N SER A 264 13.91 -17.56 11.19
CA SER A 264 12.98 -18.51 11.80
C SER A 264 11.71 -17.78 12.22
N PRO A 265 10.52 -18.44 12.19
CA PRO A 265 9.26 -17.80 12.59
C PRO A 265 9.22 -17.31 14.05
N ASN A 266 10.11 -17.82 14.91
CA ASN A 266 10.13 -17.51 16.34
C ASN A 266 11.24 -16.51 16.74
N VAL A 267 12.05 -16.06 15.79
CA VAL A 267 13.20 -15.19 16.07
C VAL A 267 13.00 -13.89 15.33
N ILE A 268 13.13 -12.78 16.02
CA ILE A 268 13.15 -11.45 15.41
C ILE A 268 14.59 -11.15 14.99
N ASP A 269 14.77 -10.94 13.70
CA ASP A 269 16.01 -10.51 13.09
C ASP A 269 15.89 -9.03 12.66
N VAL A 270 17.04 -8.35 12.58
CA VAL A 270 17.10 -6.91 12.29
C VAL A 270 17.77 -6.68 10.95
N ALA A 271 17.10 -5.99 10.04
CA ALA A 271 17.66 -5.61 8.75
C ALA A 271 18.04 -4.13 8.75
N ALA A 272 19.17 -3.79 8.11
CA ALA A 272 19.68 -2.44 8.07
C ALA A 272 20.43 -2.13 6.78
N GLY A 273 20.18 -0.95 6.25
CA GLY A 273 20.73 -0.48 4.99
C GLY A 273 21.88 0.51 5.17
N ALA A 274 22.82 0.46 4.25
CA ALA A 274 24.03 1.28 4.15
C ALA A 274 24.14 1.84 2.72
N PRO A 275 23.33 2.86 2.38
CA PRO A 275 23.09 3.25 0.99
C PRO A 275 24.29 3.87 0.28
N GLN A 276 25.29 4.35 1.02
CA GLN A 276 26.54 4.89 0.44
C GLN A 276 27.69 3.88 0.39
N HIS A 277 27.47 2.64 0.86
CA HIS A 277 28.53 1.64 0.91
C HIS A 277 29.15 1.39 -0.47
N ARG A 278 30.44 1.75 -0.61
CA ARG A 278 31.22 1.68 -1.86
C ARG A 278 30.50 2.31 -3.08
N GLY A 279 29.66 3.31 -2.83
CA GLY A 279 28.86 3.98 -3.86
C GLY A 279 27.70 3.16 -4.43
N GLY A 280 27.65 1.83 -4.28
CA GLY A 280 26.57 0.99 -4.78
C GLY A 280 25.41 0.78 -3.79
N GLY A 281 25.69 0.94 -2.50
CA GLY A 281 24.73 0.64 -1.42
C GLY A 281 24.75 -0.83 -1.03
N LYS A 282 24.32 -1.12 0.21
CA LYS A 282 24.34 -2.47 0.78
C LYS A 282 23.26 -2.63 1.84
N VAL A 283 22.77 -3.84 2.02
CA VAL A 283 21.87 -4.23 3.12
C VAL A 283 22.47 -5.39 3.90
N TYR A 284 22.18 -5.43 5.19
CA TYR A 284 22.57 -6.49 6.12
C TYR A 284 21.34 -6.99 6.88
N ILE A 285 21.30 -8.27 7.22
CA ILE A 285 20.39 -8.82 8.23
C ILE A 285 21.24 -9.38 9.36
N PHE A 286 20.85 -9.05 10.59
CA PHE A 286 21.49 -9.47 11.81
C PHE A 286 20.54 -10.26 12.69
N ARG A 287 21.08 -11.27 13.37
CA ARG A 287 20.42 -12.01 14.44
C ARG A 287 20.99 -11.58 15.79
N ILE A 288 20.14 -11.50 16.81
CA ILE A 288 20.62 -11.33 18.19
C ILE A 288 21.21 -12.65 18.68
N ASP A 289 22.49 -12.64 19.03
CA ASP A 289 23.18 -13.78 19.65
C ASP A 289 23.98 -13.31 20.87
N GLY A 290 23.62 -13.79 22.05
CA GLY A 290 24.14 -13.31 23.32
C GLY A 290 23.88 -11.81 23.53
N LEU A 291 24.95 -11.02 23.53
CA LEU A 291 24.92 -9.55 23.73
C LEU A 291 25.24 -8.77 22.45
N SER A 292 25.30 -9.45 21.30
CA SER A 292 25.72 -8.85 20.04
C SER A 292 24.72 -9.15 18.91
N LEU A 293 24.79 -8.33 17.86
CA LEU A 293 24.11 -8.60 16.60
C LEU A 293 25.11 -9.26 15.64
N VAL A 294 24.82 -10.49 15.24
CA VAL A 294 25.62 -11.29 14.32
C VAL A 294 25.01 -11.24 12.93
N LYS A 295 25.82 -10.93 11.90
CA LYS A 295 25.33 -10.86 10.52
C LYS A 295 25.01 -12.27 10.01
N ILE A 296 23.80 -12.44 9.48
CA ILE A 296 23.35 -13.68 8.84
C ILE A 296 23.17 -13.55 7.32
N PHE A 297 22.97 -12.32 6.82
CA PHE A 297 22.80 -12.06 5.38
C PHE A 297 23.40 -10.70 5.00
N GLN A 298 23.80 -10.58 3.73
CA GLN A 298 24.10 -9.30 3.10
C GLN A 298 23.80 -9.33 1.60
N ALA A 299 23.37 -8.21 1.05
CA ALA A 299 23.26 -8.00 -0.40
C ALA A 299 23.75 -6.59 -0.79
N SER A 300 24.33 -6.47 -1.97
CA SER A 300 24.87 -5.21 -2.50
C SER A 300 24.01 -4.71 -3.65
N GLY A 301 23.87 -3.38 -3.76
CA GLY A 301 23.21 -2.76 -4.91
C GLY A 301 23.98 -3.00 -6.20
N LYS A 302 23.24 -3.11 -7.31
CA LYS A 302 23.81 -3.42 -8.64
C LYS A 302 24.40 -2.19 -9.34
N MET A 303 23.95 -0.99 -8.97
CA MET A 303 24.33 0.24 -9.64
C MET A 303 24.90 1.29 -8.69
N MET A 304 25.99 1.93 -9.12
CA MET A 304 26.62 3.02 -8.40
C MET A 304 25.71 4.25 -8.35
N GLY A 305 25.63 4.90 -7.20
CA GLY A 305 24.77 6.04 -6.95
C GLY A 305 23.30 5.69 -6.71
N SER A 306 22.90 4.41 -6.80
CA SER A 306 21.49 3.99 -6.68
C SER A 306 20.89 4.18 -5.29
N TYR A 307 21.73 4.38 -4.27
CA TYR A 307 21.33 4.55 -2.88
C TYR A 307 20.62 3.31 -2.30
N PHE A 308 20.97 2.12 -2.79
CA PHE A 308 20.39 0.84 -2.39
C PHE A 308 20.51 0.58 -0.88
N GLY A 309 19.37 0.35 -0.22
CA GLY A 309 19.27 0.22 1.23
C GLY A 309 18.86 1.51 1.94
N SER A 310 18.29 2.48 1.23
CA SER A 310 17.77 3.71 1.87
C SER A 310 16.47 3.46 2.62
N SER A 311 15.61 2.59 2.10
CA SER A 311 14.34 2.17 2.70
C SER A 311 14.27 0.64 2.68
N LEU A 312 13.65 0.07 3.72
CA LEU A 312 13.53 -1.37 3.91
C LEU A 312 12.13 -1.70 4.41
N CYS A 313 11.57 -2.83 3.96
CA CYS A 313 10.31 -3.36 4.46
C CYS A 313 10.42 -4.87 4.67
N ALA A 314 10.07 -5.32 5.88
CA ALA A 314 9.95 -6.73 6.23
C ALA A 314 8.46 -7.13 6.15
N VAL A 315 8.13 -8.15 5.38
CA VAL A 315 6.74 -8.57 5.15
C VAL A 315 6.69 -10.00 4.64
N ASP A 316 5.78 -10.83 5.12
CA ASP A 316 5.57 -12.21 4.63
C ASP A 316 4.66 -12.18 3.39
N LEU A 317 5.25 -12.15 2.19
CA LEU A 317 4.51 -11.94 0.95
C LEU A 317 3.87 -13.24 0.44
N ASN A 318 4.49 -14.38 0.70
CA ASN A 318 4.08 -15.70 0.23
C ASN A 318 3.36 -16.54 1.30
N ARG A 319 3.19 -16.00 2.49
CA ARG A 319 2.49 -16.60 3.64
C ARG A 319 3.14 -17.91 4.10
N ASP A 320 4.47 -17.98 4.09
CA ASP A 320 5.22 -19.15 4.56
C ASP A 320 5.64 -19.06 6.04
N GLY A 321 5.31 -17.93 6.71
CA GLY A 321 5.63 -17.67 8.11
C GLY A 321 7.01 -17.07 8.33
N LEU A 322 7.76 -16.79 7.26
CA LEU A 322 8.99 -16.02 7.29
C LEU A 322 8.76 -14.64 6.68
N SER A 323 9.44 -13.63 7.21
CA SER A 323 9.41 -12.31 6.58
C SER A 323 10.34 -12.28 5.37
N ASP A 324 9.83 -11.79 4.25
CA ASP A 324 10.60 -11.39 3.08
C ASP A 324 11.10 -9.94 3.23
N LEU A 325 12.04 -9.54 2.38
CA LEU A 325 12.68 -8.23 2.44
C LEU A 325 12.55 -7.48 1.11
N LEU A 326 11.97 -6.29 1.15
CA LEU A 326 12.05 -5.32 0.07
C LEU A 326 13.12 -4.27 0.38
N VAL A 327 13.93 -3.93 -0.63
CA VAL A 327 15.04 -2.98 -0.50
C VAL A 327 14.91 -1.89 -1.56
N GLY A 328 14.78 -0.64 -1.11
CA GLY A 328 14.67 0.52 -1.99
C GLY A 328 16.03 1.05 -2.46
N ALA A 329 16.04 1.51 -3.72
CA ALA A 329 17.13 2.21 -4.37
C ALA A 329 16.55 3.40 -5.17
N PRO A 330 16.07 4.46 -4.50
CA PRO A 330 15.31 5.55 -5.12
C PRO A 330 16.14 6.39 -6.10
N MET A 331 17.47 6.37 -6.00
CA MET A 331 18.36 7.06 -6.94
C MET A 331 18.82 6.14 -8.08
N TYR A 332 18.21 4.95 -8.22
CA TYR A 332 18.43 4.11 -9.38
C TYR A 332 18.00 4.89 -10.65
N SER A 333 18.94 5.09 -11.56
CA SER A 333 18.79 5.81 -12.81
C SER A 333 18.84 4.87 -14.02
N THR A 334 17.78 4.83 -14.82
CA THR A 334 17.87 4.45 -16.24
C THR A 334 18.21 5.64 -17.12
N LEU A 335 17.60 6.78 -16.81
CA LEU A 335 17.84 8.09 -17.38
C LEU A 335 18.21 9.07 -16.25
N ARG A 336 17.42 9.12 -15.18
CA ARG A 336 17.68 9.94 -13.98
C ARG A 336 16.69 9.60 -12.86
N ASP A 337 17.19 9.02 -11.78
CA ASP A 337 16.51 8.83 -10.49
C ASP A 337 15.06 8.32 -10.59
N GLU A 338 14.80 7.38 -11.52
CA GLU A 338 13.50 6.70 -11.63
C GLU A 338 13.18 5.91 -10.36
N GLY A 339 14.20 5.28 -9.77
CA GLY A 339 14.10 4.44 -8.60
C GLY A 339 13.80 2.98 -8.93
N GLN A 340 14.14 2.09 -8.00
CA GLN A 340 13.93 0.65 -8.11
C GLN A 340 13.80 0.03 -6.73
N VAL A 341 13.03 -1.05 -6.62
CA VAL A 341 12.94 -1.87 -5.40
C VAL A 341 13.32 -3.31 -5.74
N SER A 342 14.22 -3.89 -4.96
CA SER A 342 14.59 -5.31 -5.05
C SER A 342 13.82 -6.13 -4.03
N VAL A 343 13.34 -7.30 -4.44
CA VAL A 343 12.53 -8.21 -3.61
C VAL A 343 13.34 -9.46 -3.30
N TYR A 344 13.50 -9.76 -2.02
CA TYR A 344 14.20 -10.93 -1.53
C TYR A 344 13.26 -11.80 -0.72
N LEU A 345 13.00 -13.03 -1.19
CA LEU A 345 12.19 -14.00 -0.45
C LEU A 345 13.04 -14.78 0.53
N SER A 346 12.57 -14.95 1.76
CA SER A 346 13.29 -15.78 2.73
C SER A 346 13.11 -17.26 2.43
N LYS A 347 14.19 -18.03 2.60
CA LYS A 347 14.17 -19.51 2.64
C LYS A 347 14.48 -20.05 4.03
N GLY A 348 14.53 -19.18 5.03
CA GLY A 348 14.90 -19.49 6.40
C GLY A 348 16.40 -19.62 6.60
N ASN A 349 16.83 -19.73 7.86
CA ASN A 349 18.23 -19.80 8.28
C ASN A 349 19.12 -18.65 7.75
N GLY A 350 18.52 -17.49 7.45
CA GLY A 350 19.22 -16.32 6.92
C GLY A 350 19.50 -16.39 5.42
N VAL A 351 18.98 -17.38 4.70
CA VAL A 351 19.07 -17.46 3.24
C VAL A 351 17.96 -16.60 2.63
N MET A 352 18.35 -15.65 1.79
CA MET A 352 17.42 -14.80 1.04
C MET A 352 17.66 -14.98 -0.46
N GLU A 353 16.60 -15.22 -1.22
CA GLU A 353 16.60 -15.39 -2.67
C GLU A 353 16.07 -14.13 -3.35
N GLU A 354 16.83 -13.53 -4.28
CA GLU A 354 16.34 -12.40 -5.07
C GLU A 354 15.26 -12.87 -6.05
N ALA A 355 13.99 -12.55 -5.78
CA ALA A 355 12.84 -13.02 -6.56
C ALA A 355 12.43 -12.07 -7.68
N GLY A 356 12.73 -10.78 -7.56
CA GLY A 356 12.30 -9.80 -8.57
C GLY A 356 12.74 -8.37 -8.32
N LEU A 357 12.47 -7.53 -9.31
CA LEU A 357 12.69 -6.09 -9.29
C LEU A 357 11.37 -5.39 -9.63
N LEU A 358 11.03 -4.37 -8.86
CA LEU A 358 9.87 -3.50 -9.08
C LEU A 358 10.37 -2.12 -9.51
N ASN A 359 9.75 -1.55 -10.55
CA ASN A 359 10.17 -0.26 -11.13
C ASN A 359 9.03 0.77 -11.20
N GLY A 360 7.83 0.47 -10.72
CA GLY A 360 6.66 1.34 -10.92
C GLY A 360 6.40 1.60 -12.41
N ASP A 361 6.15 2.86 -12.76
CA ASP A 361 6.08 3.31 -14.17
C ASP A 361 7.45 3.67 -14.77
N ASN A 362 8.55 3.51 -14.03
CA ASN A 362 9.90 3.96 -14.41
C ASN A 362 9.90 5.43 -14.87
N ALA A 363 9.17 6.27 -14.14
CA ALA A 363 8.98 7.67 -14.46
C ALA A 363 10.24 8.48 -14.11
N TYR A 364 10.57 9.44 -14.98
CA TYR A 364 11.76 10.29 -14.82
C TYR A 364 11.77 11.01 -13.47
N ASN A 365 12.88 10.87 -12.73
CA ASN A 365 13.12 11.52 -11.43
C ASN A 365 12.00 11.27 -10.42
N ALA A 366 11.39 10.08 -10.45
CA ALA A 366 10.25 9.73 -9.59
C ALA A 366 10.66 9.37 -8.16
N HIS A 367 11.91 8.91 -7.95
CA HIS A 367 12.38 8.37 -6.68
C HIS A 367 11.53 7.18 -6.18
N PHE A 368 11.17 6.26 -7.08
CA PHE A 368 10.44 5.06 -6.70
C PHE A 368 11.24 4.21 -5.70
N GLY A 369 10.61 3.87 -4.57
CA GLY A 369 11.28 3.17 -3.46
C GLY A 369 11.84 4.10 -2.39
N GLU A 370 11.49 5.39 -2.38
CA GLU A 370 11.85 6.31 -1.29
C GLU A 370 11.23 5.87 0.05
N SER A 371 10.00 5.37 0.01
CA SER A 371 9.30 4.74 1.13
C SER A 371 8.73 3.39 0.70
N ILE A 372 8.76 2.41 1.61
CA ILE A 372 8.19 1.07 1.41
C ILE A 372 7.54 0.66 2.72
N THR A 373 6.30 0.19 2.68
CA THR A 373 5.54 -0.18 3.88
C THR A 373 4.62 -1.35 3.60
N ALA A 374 4.58 -2.31 4.53
CA ALA A 374 3.58 -3.36 4.54
C ALA A 374 2.24 -2.73 4.94
N ILE A 375 1.22 -2.90 4.10
CA ILE A 375 -0.10 -2.29 4.31
C ILE A 375 -1.14 -3.30 4.81
N GLY A 376 -0.72 -4.52 5.12
CA GLY A 376 -1.61 -5.61 5.47
C GLY A 376 -2.13 -6.34 4.24
N ASP A 377 -3.04 -7.28 4.45
CA ASP A 377 -3.84 -7.92 3.40
C ASP A 377 -5.04 -7.01 3.12
N ILE A 378 -4.89 -6.12 2.13
CA ILE A 378 -5.87 -5.06 1.88
C ILE A 378 -7.03 -5.58 1.05
N ASP A 379 -6.83 -6.58 0.18
CA ASP A 379 -7.89 -7.16 -0.65
C ASP A 379 -8.52 -8.46 -0.11
N ASP A 380 -8.06 -8.88 1.07
CA ASP A 380 -8.51 -10.07 1.82
C ASP A 380 -8.33 -11.37 1.03
N ASP A 381 -7.26 -11.45 0.22
CA ASP A 381 -6.91 -12.63 -0.56
C ASP A 381 -6.07 -13.66 0.24
N GLY A 382 -5.57 -13.25 1.41
CA GLY A 382 -4.81 -14.05 2.34
C GLY A 382 -3.30 -13.84 2.29
N TYR A 383 -2.78 -12.94 1.45
CA TYR A 383 -1.37 -12.55 1.36
C TYR A 383 -1.17 -11.10 1.83
N GLN A 384 0.04 -10.75 2.24
CA GLN A 384 0.34 -9.37 2.65
C GLN A 384 0.69 -8.51 1.44
N ASP A 385 0.21 -7.28 1.44
CA ASP A 385 0.44 -6.30 0.38
C ASP A 385 1.40 -5.21 0.82
N VAL A 386 1.96 -4.51 -0.17
CA VAL A 386 2.93 -3.43 0.05
C VAL A 386 2.57 -2.17 -0.72
N ALA A 387 2.83 -1.02 -0.09
CA ALA A 387 2.81 0.28 -0.74
C ALA A 387 4.25 0.81 -0.90
N ILE A 388 4.53 1.39 -2.07
CA ILE A 388 5.83 1.96 -2.42
C ILE A 388 5.64 3.41 -2.88
N GLY A 389 6.38 4.34 -2.28
CA GLY A 389 6.32 5.76 -2.60
C GLY A 389 7.29 6.19 -3.71
N ALA A 390 6.84 7.16 -4.50
CA ALA A 390 7.59 7.87 -5.53
C ALA A 390 7.31 9.39 -5.41
N PRO A 391 7.82 10.05 -4.37
CA PRO A 391 7.38 11.40 -4.00
C PRO A 391 7.74 12.49 -5.01
N LYS A 392 8.72 12.25 -5.89
CA LYS A 392 9.13 13.24 -6.89
C LYS A 392 8.45 13.07 -8.25
N GLU A 393 7.66 12.01 -8.40
CA GLU A 393 6.90 11.75 -9.63
C GLU A 393 5.90 12.87 -9.94
N ASP A 394 5.51 13.02 -11.20
CA ASP A 394 4.57 14.06 -11.67
C ASP A 394 4.97 15.48 -11.23
N GLU A 395 6.24 15.84 -11.41
CA GLU A 395 6.80 17.15 -11.03
C GLU A 395 6.61 17.46 -9.54
N TYR A 396 7.04 16.55 -8.67
CA TYR A 396 6.91 16.65 -7.21
C TYR A 396 5.47 16.62 -6.69
N SER A 397 4.46 16.31 -7.52
CA SER A 397 3.12 16.01 -7.01
C SER A 397 3.16 14.74 -6.16
N GLY A 398 3.99 13.79 -6.57
CA GLY A 398 4.25 12.52 -5.89
C GLY A 398 3.19 11.45 -6.19
N ALA A 399 3.57 10.19 -6.03
CA ALA A 399 2.69 9.05 -6.19
C ALA A 399 3.00 7.93 -5.19
N ILE A 400 2.04 7.02 -5.01
CA ILE A 400 2.27 5.71 -4.40
C ILE A 400 1.80 4.60 -5.34
N TYR A 401 2.42 3.43 -5.19
CA TYR A 401 2.09 2.22 -5.93
C TYR A 401 1.77 1.10 -4.96
N ILE A 402 0.75 0.31 -5.26
CA ILE A 402 0.37 -0.85 -4.44
C ILE A 402 0.63 -2.13 -5.22
N TYR A 403 1.33 -3.05 -4.58
CA TYR A 403 1.66 -4.37 -5.11
C TYR A 403 1.09 -5.44 -4.20
N HIS A 404 0.49 -6.47 -4.81
CA HIS A 404 -0.06 -7.60 -4.09
C HIS A 404 0.95 -8.72 -3.89
N GLY A 405 0.89 -9.32 -2.70
CA GLY A 405 1.53 -10.61 -2.44
C GLY A 405 0.81 -11.74 -3.20
N ASP A 406 1.51 -12.85 -3.43
CA ASP A 406 0.87 -14.11 -3.81
C ASP A 406 1.74 -15.30 -3.38
N ALA A 407 1.29 -16.53 -3.65
CA ALA A 407 2.04 -17.76 -3.32
C ALA A 407 3.47 -17.81 -3.90
N THR A 408 3.80 -16.97 -4.89
CA THR A 408 5.14 -16.88 -5.49
C THR A 408 5.99 -15.73 -4.93
N GLY A 409 5.47 -14.97 -3.96
CA GLY A 409 6.09 -13.78 -3.41
C GLY A 409 5.24 -12.56 -3.73
N ILE A 410 5.52 -11.88 -4.84
CA ILE A 410 4.86 -10.63 -5.20
C ILE A 410 4.52 -10.58 -6.68
N ILE A 411 3.39 -9.97 -7.01
CA ILE A 411 3.01 -9.72 -8.39
C ILE A 411 3.84 -8.54 -8.92
N ASN A 412 4.73 -8.79 -9.89
CA ASN A 412 5.67 -7.77 -10.42
C ASN A 412 5.00 -6.52 -11.02
N LYS A 413 3.72 -6.56 -11.35
CA LYS A 413 2.95 -5.41 -11.83
C LYS A 413 2.09 -4.89 -10.69
N TYR A 414 2.21 -3.59 -10.41
CA TYR A 414 1.37 -2.94 -9.41
C TYR A 414 -0.12 -3.05 -9.78
N SER A 415 -0.95 -3.17 -8.76
CA SER A 415 -2.41 -3.23 -8.87
C SER A 415 -3.02 -1.85 -8.98
N LEU A 416 -2.36 -0.86 -8.36
CA LEU A 416 -2.82 0.52 -8.31
C LEU A 416 -1.64 1.49 -8.26
N ARG A 417 -1.77 2.60 -8.99
CA ARG A 417 -0.95 3.81 -8.87
C ARG A 417 -1.86 4.97 -8.47
N LEU A 418 -1.51 5.66 -7.39
CA LEU A 418 -2.22 6.85 -6.91
C LEU A 418 -1.31 8.07 -6.99
N SER A 419 -1.64 9.00 -7.89
CA SER A 419 -0.95 10.29 -7.99
C SER A 419 -1.54 11.28 -6.99
N GLY A 420 -0.71 11.99 -6.23
CA GLY A 420 -1.14 13.03 -5.30
C GLY A 420 -1.99 14.10 -6.00
N ARG A 421 -1.67 14.43 -7.26
CA ARG A 421 -2.41 15.38 -8.09
C ARG A 421 -3.86 14.95 -8.35
N SER A 422 -4.13 13.64 -8.39
CA SER A 422 -5.49 13.10 -8.58
C SER A 422 -6.36 13.23 -7.34
N ILE A 423 -5.76 13.28 -6.15
CA ILE A 423 -6.45 13.48 -4.86
C ILE A 423 -6.66 14.98 -4.62
N SER A 424 -5.59 15.76 -4.73
CA SER A 424 -5.66 17.21 -4.61
C SER A 424 -4.48 17.86 -5.33
N PRO A 425 -4.71 18.89 -6.17
CA PRO A 425 -3.63 19.56 -6.90
C PRO A 425 -2.64 20.32 -6.00
N ALA A 426 -2.96 20.50 -4.72
CA ALA A 426 -2.09 21.18 -3.76
C ALA A 426 -1.04 20.25 -3.12
N LEU A 427 -1.20 18.93 -3.25
CA LEU A 427 -0.28 17.97 -2.62
C LEU A 427 1.09 18.00 -3.30
N GLN A 428 2.15 17.96 -2.50
CA GLN A 428 3.53 17.89 -2.95
C GLN A 428 4.34 16.89 -2.12
N MET A 429 5.23 16.15 -2.78
CA MET A 429 5.99 15.03 -2.22
C MET A 429 5.09 13.93 -1.63
N PHE A 430 3.91 13.73 -2.23
CA PHE A 430 2.99 12.66 -1.83
C PHE A 430 3.66 11.30 -1.99
N GLY A 431 3.73 10.51 -0.89
CA GLY A 431 4.44 9.23 -0.86
C GLY A 431 5.83 9.31 -0.21
N GLN A 432 6.21 10.45 0.39
CA GLN A 432 7.44 10.54 1.17
C GLN A 432 7.43 9.59 2.37
N SER A 433 6.27 9.45 3.00
CA SER A 433 6.03 8.49 4.07
C SER A 433 4.68 7.83 3.87
N VAL A 434 4.60 6.56 4.24
CA VAL A 434 3.38 5.75 4.15
C VAL A 434 3.26 4.96 5.44
N SER A 435 2.03 4.80 5.92
CA SER A 435 1.67 3.88 7.00
C SER A 435 0.41 3.13 6.59
N GLY A 436 0.29 1.88 7.03
CA GLY A 436 -0.90 1.07 6.82
C GLY A 436 -1.02 -0.03 7.88
N ASN A 437 -1.74 -1.10 7.54
CA ASN A 437 -1.97 -2.27 8.39
C ASN A 437 -2.81 -1.98 9.65
N VAL A 438 -3.57 -0.87 9.66
CA VAL A 438 -4.55 -0.56 10.70
C VAL A 438 -5.90 -0.25 10.05
N ASP A 439 -6.96 -0.87 10.54
CA ASP A 439 -8.34 -0.50 10.20
C ASP A 439 -8.70 0.79 10.94
N MET A 440 -8.75 1.91 10.21
CA MET A 440 -8.90 3.27 10.72
C MET A 440 -10.36 3.73 10.71
N ASP A 441 -11.25 3.11 9.95
CA ASP A 441 -12.69 3.42 9.89
C ASP A 441 -13.62 2.32 10.45
N GLY A 442 -13.06 1.17 10.86
CA GLY A 442 -13.77 0.08 11.52
C GLY A 442 -14.53 -0.84 10.57
N ASN A 443 -14.18 -0.87 9.28
CA ASN A 443 -14.87 -1.67 8.28
C ASN A 443 -14.29 -3.09 8.07
N GLY A 444 -13.22 -3.44 8.81
CA GLY A 444 -12.58 -4.74 8.79
C GLY A 444 -11.42 -4.88 7.79
N TYR A 445 -11.10 -3.81 7.05
CA TYR A 445 -9.97 -3.75 6.12
C TYR A 445 -8.92 -2.74 6.60
N PRO A 446 -7.62 -3.02 6.44
CA PRO A 446 -6.60 -2.04 6.76
C PRO A 446 -6.66 -0.85 5.80
N ASP A 447 -6.45 0.35 6.31
CA ASP A 447 -6.43 1.59 5.55
C ASP A 447 -4.98 2.02 5.24
N ILE A 448 -4.84 3.11 4.46
CA ILE A 448 -3.52 3.65 4.09
C ILE A 448 -3.46 5.14 4.40
N THR A 449 -2.42 5.55 5.10
CA THR A 449 -2.08 6.95 5.34
C THR A 449 -0.80 7.34 4.61
N VAL A 450 -0.84 8.46 3.88
CA VAL A 450 0.28 8.95 3.05
C VAL A 450 0.64 10.39 3.40
N GLY A 451 1.93 10.64 3.63
CA GLY A 451 2.49 11.96 3.88
C GLY A 451 2.86 12.72 2.60
N ALA A 452 2.61 14.03 2.59
CA ALA A 452 2.95 14.98 1.53
C ALA A 452 3.59 16.25 2.14
N PHE A 453 4.79 16.06 2.68
CA PHE A 453 5.40 17.01 3.63
C PHE A 453 5.71 18.40 3.05
N MET A 454 5.96 18.52 1.73
CA MET A 454 6.20 19.83 1.11
C MET A 454 4.94 20.68 1.00
N SER A 455 3.77 20.05 1.09
CA SER A 455 2.47 20.70 1.18
C SER A 455 1.90 20.71 2.61
N ASP A 456 2.72 20.35 3.61
CA ASP A 456 2.35 20.25 5.02
C ASP A 456 1.02 19.48 5.24
N SER A 457 0.84 18.38 4.49
CA SER A 457 -0.42 17.65 4.42
C SER A 457 -0.23 16.14 4.55
N VAL A 458 -1.27 15.47 5.06
CA VAL A 458 -1.37 14.00 5.15
C VAL A 458 -2.73 13.56 4.63
N VAL A 459 -2.77 12.46 3.89
CA VAL A 459 -4.00 11.89 3.34
C VAL A 459 -4.23 10.51 3.93
N LEU A 460 -5.39 10.29 4.53
CA LEU A 460 -5.91 8.97 4.89
C LEU A 460 -6.86 8.50 3.78
N LEU A 461 -6.54 7.35 3.22
CA LEU A 461 -7.25 6.66 2.17
C LEU A 461 -7.88 5.40 2.76
N ARG A 462 -9.20 5.27 2.58
CA ARG A 462 -9.96 4.18 3.20
C ARG A 462 -10.15 3.00 2.26
N SER A 463 -10.05 1.79 2.78
CA SER A 463 -10.23 0.56 2.01
C SER A 463 -11.71 0.19 1.90
N ARG A 464 -12.18 0.01 0.68
CA ARG A 464 -13.50 -0.47 0.29
C ARG A 464 -13.59 -1.98 0.53
N PRO A 465 -14.67 -2.47 1.13
CA PRO A 465 -14.83 -3.91 1.34
C PRO A 465 -14.81 -4.72 0.04
N VAL A 466 -14.05 -5.82 0.04
CA VAL A 466 -13.93 -6.73 -1.11
C VAL A 466 -14.93 -7.88 -1.01
N ILE A 467 -15.58 -8.18 -2.13
CA ILE A 467 -16.61 -9.20 -2.24
C ILE A 467 -16.21 -10.28 -3.22
N THR A 468 -16.31 -11.53 -2.77
CA THR A 468 -16.24 -12.69 -3.66
C THR A 468 -17.64 -13.20 -3.97
N VAL A 469 -17.88 -13.47 -5.25
CA VAL A 469 -19.13 -14.08 -5.72
C VAL A 469 -18.78 -15.46 -6.28
N ASP A 470 -19.31 -16.49 -5.62
CA ASP A 470 -19.26 -17.85 -6.12
C ASP A 470 -20.47 -18.08 -7.02
N VAL A 471 -20.21 -18.39 -8.30
CA VAL A 471 -21.26 -18.67 -9.29
C VAL A 471 -21.20 -20.13 -9.68
N SER A 472 -22.31 -20.83 -9.51
CA SER A 472 -22.48 -22.22 -9.95
C SER A 472 -23.55 -22.28 -11.04
N ILE A 473 -23.22 -22.89 -12.18
CA ILE A 473 -24.15 -23.10 -13.30
C ILE A 473 -24.44 -24.59 -13.37
N TYR A 474 -25.66 -24.98 -13.03
CA TYR A 474 -26.15 -26.35 -13.14
C TYR A 474 -26.87 -26.54 -14.47
N LEU A 475 -26.31 -27.42 -15.30
CA LEU A 475 -26.82 -27.83 -16.59
C LEU A 475 -27.05 -29.35 -16.60
N PRO A 476 -27.99 -29.89 -17.39
CA PRO A 476 -28.04 -31.33 -17.62
C PRO A 476 -26.75 -31.80 -18.28
N VAL A 477 -26.33 -33.04 -17.99
CA VAL A 477 -25.10 -33.62 -18.58
C VAL A 477 -25.21 -33.73 -20.10
N SER A 478 -26.39 -34.09 -20.57
CA SER A 478 -26.71 -34.24 -21.98
C SER A 478 -28.16 -33.87 -22.26
N ILE A 479 -28.42 -33.36 -23.47
CA ILE A 479 -29.78 -33.09 -23.95
C ILE A 479 -30.08 -34.08 -25.07
N ASN A 480 -31.13 -34.89 -24.90
CA ASN A 480 -31.62 -35.75 -25.95
C ASN A 480 -32.49 -34.93 -26.91
N ILE A 481 -32.01 -34.72 -28.14
CA ILE A 481 -32.72 -33.91 -29.14
C ILE A 481 -33.78 -34.68 -29.95
N THR A 482 -33.96 -35.98 -29.69
CA THR A 482 -34.95 -36.82 -30.39
C THR A 482 -36.33 -36.82 -29.72
N VAL A 483 -36.40 -36.49 -28.43
CA VAL A 483 -37.64 -36.49 -27.65
C VAL A 483 -37.96 -35.07 -27.19
N PRO A 484 -38.92 -34.37 -27.83
CA PRO A 484 -39.30 -33.03 -27.41
C PRO A 484 -40.02 -33.06 -26.07
N GLU A 485 -39.38 -32.56 -25.03
CA GLU A 485 -39.91 -32.51 -23.66
C GLU A 485 -40.79 -31.28 -23.40
N CYS A 486 -40.78 -30.28 -24.29
CA CYS A 486 -41.34 -28.95 -24.02
C CYS A 486 -42.27 -28.43 -25.11
N HIS A 487 -43.19 -27.55 -24.72
CA HIS A 487 -44.18 -26.94 -25.60
C HIS A 487 -44.05 -25.41 -25.56
N GLU A 488 -43.86 -24.79 -26.72
CA GLU A 488 -43.94 -23.33 -26.90
C GLU A 488 -45.12 -23.04 -27.84
N GLY A 489 -46.28 -22.71 -27.26
CA GLY A 489 -47.53 -22.63 -28.02
C GLY A 489 -47.85 -23.98 -28.70
N PRO A 490 -48.10 -24.03 -30.03
CA PRO A 490 -48.38 -25.28 -30.75
C PRO A 490 -47.12 -26.06 -31.18
N GLN A 491 -45.91 -25.58 -30.86
CA GLN A 491 -44.66 -26.23 -31.28
C GLN A 491 -44.05 -27.12 -30.19
N HIS A 492 -43.76 -28.36 -30.56
CA HIS A 492 -42.92 -29.27 -29.78
C HIS A 492 -41.44 -28.93 -30.02
N LEU A 493 -40.71 -28.70 -28.93
CA LEU A 493 -39.31 -28.29 -28.93
C LEU A 493 -38.54 -29.04 -27.85
N ASN A 494 -37.24 -29.24 -28.08
CA ASN A 494 -36.33 -29.70 -27.04
C ASN A 494 -35.97 -28.52 -26.16
N CYS A 495 -36.14 -28.66 -24.86
CA CYS A 495 -35.70 -27.66 -23.90
C CYS A 495 -35.09 -28.32 -22.67
N PHE A 496 -34.37 -27.54 -21.89
CA PHE A 496 -33.79 -27.99 -20.64
C PHE A 496 -33.70 -26.82 -19.67
N ASN A 497 -33.54 -27.14 -18.40
CA ASN A 497 -33.39 -26.12 -17.36
C ASN A 497 -31.91 -25.85 -17.09
N ALA A 498 -31.52 -24.58 -17.14
CA ALA A 498 -30.26 -24.06 -16.66
C ALA A 498 -30.51 -23.34 -15.34
N THR A 499 -29.94 -23.83 -14.24
CA THR A 499 -30.06 -23.21 -12.92
C THR A 499 -28.76 -22.50 -12.58
N ILE A 500 -28.84 -21.21 -12.27
CA ILE A 500 -27.69 -20.42 -11.80
C ILE A 500 -27.88 -20.19 -10.32
N CYS A 501 -26.87 -20.54 -9.53
CA CYS A 501 -26.81 -20.23 -8.11
C CYS A 501 -25.65 -19.28 -7.84
N LEU A 502 -25.90 -18.25 -7.04
CA LEU A 502 -24.90 -17.27 -6.63
C LEU A 502 -24.82 -17.21 -5.10
N VAL A 503 -23.60 -17.13 -4.58
CA VAL A 503 -23.31 -16.95 -3.15
C VAL A 503 -22.32 -15.79 -2.99
N PHE A 504 -22.61 -14.90 -2.05
CA PHE A 504 -21.72 -13.80 -1.67
C PHE A 504 -20.89 -14.14 -0.45
N ARG A 505 -19.60 -13.81 -0.48
CA ARG A 505 -18.69 -13.91 0.66
C ARG A 505 -17.90 -12.60 0.84
N GLY A 506 -17.69 -12.21 2.10
CA GLY A 506 -16.90 -11.04 2.49
C GLY A 506 -16.73 -10.97 4.01
N LYS A 507 -15.67 -10.31 4.47
CA LYS A 507 -15.22 -10.29 5.87
C LYS A 507 -16.12 -9.50 6.82
N GLN A 508 -16.65 -8.36 6.38
CA GLN A 508 -17.58 -7.51 7.12
C GLN A 508 -18.31 -6.57 6.14
N LEU A 509 -19.60 -6.79 5.94
CA LEU A 509 -20.42 -6.01 5.02
C LEU A 509 -21.81 -5.82 5.67
N PRO A 510 -22.21 -4.59 6.02
CA PRO A 510 -23.54 -4.35 6.54
C PRO A 510 -24.57 -4.29 5.39
N GLY A 511 -25.75 -4.88 5.63
CA GLY A 511 -26.91 -4.76 4.74
C GLY A 511 -26.96 -5.74 3.56
N GLN A 512 -27.70 -5.35 2.51
CA GLN A 512 -27.96 -6.16 1.33
C GLN A 512 -27.30 -5.59 0.09
N ILE A 513 -26.89 -6.48 -0.82
CA ILE A 513 -26.22 -6.12 -2.06
C ILE A 513 -27.02 -6.64 -3.24
N GLU A 514 -27.34 -5.73 -4.16
CA GLU A 514 -27.90 -6.08 -5.45
C GLU A 514 -26.79 -6.55 -6.39
N LEU A 515 -27.01 -7.67 -7.08
CA LEU A 515 -26.17 -8.18 -8.14
C LEU A 515 -26.93 -8.15 -9.45
N MET A 516 -26.32 -7.58 -10.47
CA MET A 516 -26.83 -7.60 -11.84
C MET A 516 -26.03 -8.63 -12.63
N TYR A 517 -26.68 -9.66 -13.16
CA TYR A 517 -26.00 -10.65 -14.01
C TYR A 517 -26.70 -10.84 -15.34
N ASN A 518 -25.94 -11.33 -16.31
CA ASN A 518 -26.38 -11.66 -17.65
C ASN A 518 -25.93 -13.08 -17.99
N LEU A 519 -26.88 -13.98 -18.17
CA LEU A 519 -26.67 -15.33 -18.65
C LEU A 519 -26.70 -15.33 -20.18
N THR A 520 -25.62 -15.74 -20.83
CA THR A 520 -25.53 -15.88 -22.29
C THR A 520 -25.41 -17.34 -22.68
N ALA A 521 -26.22 -17.79 -23.65
CA ALA A 521 -26.16 -19.14 -24.19
C ALA A 521 -25.28 -19.21 -25.46
N ASP A 522 -24.60 -20.34 -25.64
CA ASP A 522 -23.77 -20.70 -26.81
C ASP A 522 -22.72 -19.64 -27.16
N VAL A 523 -22.00 -19.16 -26.13
CA VAL A 523 -21.04 -18.05 -26.24
C VAL A 523 -19.95 -18.30 -27.27
N ASP A 524 -19.39 -19.52 -27.33
CA ASP A 524 -18.33 -19.87 -28.27
C ASP A 524 -18.76 -19.68 -29.75
N LYS A 525 -20.00 -20.03 -30.08
CA LYS A 525 -20.57 -19.80 -31.41
C LYS A 525 -20.73 -18.31 -31.70
N ARG A 526 -21.19 -17.56 -30.71
CA ARG A 526 -21.39 -16.11 -30.82
C ARG A 526 -20.07 -15.35 -31.02
N GLN A 527 -19.02 -15.73 -30.31
CA GLN A 527 -17.68 -15.15 -30.48
C GLN A 527 -17.14 -15.39 -31.90
N ARG A 528 -17.52 -16.52 -32.52
CA ARG A 528 -17.21 -16.83 -33.93
C ARG A 528 -18.22 -16.26 -34.93
N SER A 529 -19.11 -15.35 -34.50
CA SER A 529 -20.19 -14.76 -35.30
C SER A 529 -21.14 -15.79 -35.95
N GLN A 530 -21.32 -16.93 -35.30
CA GLN A 530 -22.26 -17.97 -35.69
C GLN A 530 -23.57 -17.85 -34.88
N PRO A 531 -24.72 -18.25 -35.45
CA PRO A 531 -25.99 -18.18 -34.73
C PRO A 531 -25.99 -19.17 -33.55
N SER A 532 -26.43 -18.70 -32.38
CA SER A 532 -26.64 -19.56 -31.21
C SER A 532 -27.63 -20.67 -31.53
N ARG A 533 -27.31 -21.88 -31.08
CA ARG A 533 -28.17 -23.08 -31.19
C ARG A 533 -29.27 -23.11 -30.13
N VAL A 534 -29.08 -22.37 -29.05
CA VAL A 534 -30.00 -22.31 -27.90
C VAL A 534 -30.50 -20.89 -27.68
N TYR A 535 -31.74 -20.74 -27.27
CA TYR A 535 -32.34 -19.44 -26.93
C TYR A 535 -33.20 -19.54 -25.67
N PHE A 536 -33.44 -18.40 -25.06
CA PHE A 536 -34.41 -18.21 -24.00
C PHE A 536 -35.61 -17.45 -24.54
N VAL A 537 -36.74 -17.55 -23.84
CA VAL A 537 -37.96 -16.83 -24.18
C VAL A 537 -38.21 -15.77 -23.11
N HIS A 538 -38.32 -14.50 -23.51
CA HIS A 538 -38.68 -13.41 -22.61
C HIS A 538 -39.66 -12.47 -23.30
N ASN A 539 -40.80 -12.21 -22.66
CA ASN A 539 -41.90 -11.40 -23.22
C ASN A 539 -42.29 -11.81 -24.66
N GLY A 540 -42.24 -13.12 -24.97
CA GLY A 540 -42.59 -13.67 -26.29
C GLY A 540 -41.52 -13.50 -27.38
N ALA A 541 -40.35 -12.92 -27.06
CA ALA A 541 -39.22 -12.81 -27.99
C ALA A 541 -38.15 -13.88 -27.70
N GLN A 542 -37.57 -14.43 -28.77
CA GLN A 542 -36.41 -15.32 -28.69
C GLN A 542 -35.15 -14.50 -28.46
N ILE A 543 -34.50 -14.71 -27.33
CA ILE A 543 -33.30 -13.98 -26.93
C ILE A 543 -32.15 -14.95 -26.62
N SER A 544 -30.92 -14.51 -26.87
CA SER A 544 -29.71 -15.31 -26.65
C SER A 544 -29.05 -15.07 -25.30
N SER A 545 -29.49 -14.05 -24.58
CA SER A 545 -28.96 -13.69 -23.27
C SER A 545 -30.06 -13.10 -22.40
N VAL A 546 -30.12 -13.49 -21.13
CA VAL A 546 -31.09 -13.02 -20.14
C VAL A 546 -30.37 -12.26 -19.05
N ALA A 547 -30.77 -11.01 -18.83
CA ALA A 547 -30.30 -10.21 -17.71
C ALA A 547 -31.30 -10.27 -16.55
N ASN A 548 -30.80 -10.35 -15.32
CA ASN A 548 -31.62 -10.33 -14.12
C ASN A 548 -30.90 -9.64 -12.95
N ARG A 549 -31.65 -9.33 -11.90
CA ARG A 549 -31.14 -8.71 -10.67
C ARG A 549 -31.53 -9.56 -9.46
N LEU A 550 -30.59 -9.72 -8.53
CA LEU A 550 -30.78 -10.45 -7.28
C LEU A 550 -30.32 -9.57 -6.13
N SER A 551 -31.18 -9.35 -5.13
CA SER A 551 -30.75 -8.83 -3.82
C SER A 551 -30.48 -10.02 -2.92
N LEU A 552 -29.26 -10.09 -2.37
CA LEU A 552 -28.84 -11.23 -1.56
C LEU A 552 -28.27 -10.78 -0.21
N ASP A 553 -28.56 -11.58 0.80
CA ASP A 553 -27.88 -11.54 2.09
C ASP A 553 -26.51 -12.24 1.97
N ILE A 554 -25.54 -11.80 2.76
CA ILE A 554 -24.20 -12.40 2.77
C ILE A 554 -24.26 -13.87 3.20
N ASN A 555 -23.44 -14.72 2.57
CA ASN A 555 -23.34 -16.16 2.78
C ASN A 555 -24.64 -16.94 2.52
N ARG A 556 -25.64 -16.32 1.88
CA ARG A 556 -26.88 -16.99 1.49
C ARG A 556 -26.88 -17.26 -0.01
N GLU A 557 -27.09 -18.51 -0.38
CA GLU A 557 -27.27 -18.90 -1.77
C GLU A 557 -28.63 -18.47 -2.28
N ALA A 558 -28.66 -17.93 -3.50
CA ALA A 558 -29.89 -17.84 -4.27
C ALA A 558 -29.70 -18.41 -5.66
N CYS A 559 -30.70 -19.18 -6.07
CA CYS A 559 -30.75 -19.82 -7.36
C CYS A 559 -31.89 -19.26 -8.21
N GLN A 560 -31.64 -19.12 -9.51
CA GLN A 560 -32.64 -18.78 -10.52
C GLN A 560 -32.59 -19.83 -11.63
N GLN A 561 -33.76 -20.33 -12.01
CA GLN A 561 -33.90 -21.36 -13.03
C GLN A 561 -34.43 -20.75 -14.32
N TYR A 562 -33.75 -21.06 -15.43
CA TYR A 562 -34.09 -20.61 -16.77
C TYR A 562 -34.35 -21.80 -17.68
N THR A 563 -35.45 -21.79 -18.41
CA THR A 563 -35.72 -22.79 -19.44
C THR A 563 -35.11 -22.35 -20.76
N ALA A 564 -34.19 -23.15 -21.28
CA ALA A 564 -33.45 -22.91 -22.51
C ALA A 564 -33.96 -23.86 -23.62
N TYR A 565 -34.27 -23.31 -24.78
CA TYR A 565 -34.85 -24.03 -25.92
C TYR A 565 -33.81 -24.24 -27.01
N VAL A 566 -33.74 -25.45 -27.56
CA VAL A 566 -32.87 -25.80 -28.69
C VAL A 566 -33.60 -25.48 -30.00
N LYS A 567 -32.91 -24.81 -30.93
CA LYS A 567 -33.47 -24.54 -32.27
C LYS A 567 -33.66 -25.85 -33.05
N LYS A 568 -34.64 -25.89 -33.96
CA LYS A 568 -34.90 -27.08 -34.79
C LYS A 568 -33.78 -27.35 -35.81
N ASP A 569 -33.18 -26.31 -36.37
CA ASP A 569 -32.18 -26.43 -37.44
C ASP A 569 -30.73 -26.43 -36.93
N VAL A 570 -30.42 -27.25 -35.92
CA VAL A 570 -29.06 -27.36 -35.39
C VAL A 570 -28.24 -28.34 -36.23
N LYS A 571 -27.29 -27.82 -37.01
CA LYS A 571 -26.37 -28.63 -37.84
C LYS A 571 -25.17 -29.17 -37.06
N ASP A 572 -24.75 -28.45 -36.02
CA ASP A 572 -23.57 -28.77 -35.22
C ASP A 572 -24.00 -29.30 -33.84
N VAL A 573 -23.96 -30.62 -33.72
CA VAL A 573 -24.30 -31.38 -32.50
C VAL A 573 -23.07 -31.86 -31.73
N PHE A 574 -21.88 -31.79 -32.33
CA PHE A 574 -20.64 -32.31 -31.73
C PHE A 574 -19.97 -31.30 -30.80
N THR A 575 -20.04 -30.00 -31.13
CA THR A 575 -19.47 -28.98 -30.25
C THR A 575 -20.35 -28.79 -29.03
N ALA A 576 -19.74 -28.73 -27.85
CA ALA A 576 -20.48 -28.48 -26.63
C ALA A 576 -21.13 -27.07 -26.67
N ILE A 577 -22.24 -26.90 -25.96
CA ILE A 577 -22.92 -25.63 -25.75
C ILE A 577 -22.37 -25.02 -24.47
N THR A 578 -21.76 -23.84 -24.61
CA THR A 578 -21.17 -23.10 -23.49
C THR A 578 -22.11 -22.02 -23.00
N PHE A 579 -22.40 -22.01 -21.71
CA PHE A 579 -23.11 -20.93 -21.03
C PHE A 579 -22.12 -20.06 -20.28
N GLU A 580 -22.36 -18.76 -20.27
CA GLU A 580 -21.55 -17.79 -19.52
C GLU A 580 -22.45 -16.91 -18.67
N VAL A 581 -22.10 -16.75 -17.40
CA VAL A 581 -22.73 -15.77 -16.52
C VAL A 581 -21.75 -14.65 -16.29
N ALA A 582 -22.12 -13.46 -16.75
CA ALA A 582 -21.36 -12.25 -16.51
C ALA A 582 -22.09 -11.39 -15.47
N TYR A 583 -21.42 -10.93 -14.41
CA TYR A 583 -22.06 -10.23 -13.30
C TYR A 583 -21.34 -8.96 -12.86
N ALA A 584 -22.09 -8.00 -12.32
CA ALA A 584 -21.62 -6.73 -11.78
C ALA A 584 -22.39 -6.36 -10.50
N LEU A 585 -21.77 -5.56 -9.63
CA LEU A 585 -22.43 -5.02 -8.45
C LEU A 585 -23.48 -3.97 -8.84
N GLY A 586 -24.66 -4.07 -8.23
CA GLY A 586 -25.74 -3.09 -8.27
C GLY A 586 -25.70 -2.17 -7.05
N LYS A 587 -26.88 -1.78 -6.56
CA LYS A 587 -26.98 -0.94 -5.36
C LYS A 587 -26.58 -1.71 -4.10
N HIS A 588 -25.79 -1.05 -3.24
CA HIS A 588 -25.54 -1.49 -1.87
C HIS A 588 -26.46 -0.71 -0.93
N VAL A 589 -27.29 -1.45 -0.17
CA VAL A 589 -28.21 -0.87 0.82
C VAL A 589 -27.67 -1.23 2.20
N VAL A 590 -27.14 -0.24 2.91
CA VAL A 590 -26.60 -0.39 4.26
C VAL A 590 -27.72 -0.18 5.28
N ASP A 591 -27.98 -1.19 6.11
CA ASP A 591 -28.90 -1.08 7.25
C ASP A 591 -28.15 -0.49 8.46
N GLY A 592 -28.46 0.76 8.86
CA GLY A 592 -27.91 1.32 10.11
C GLY A 592 -27.75 2.84 10.15
N HIS A 593 -27.31 3.33 11.33
CA HIS A 593 -26.88 4.72 11.51
C HIS A 593 -25.59 4.94 10.72
N LEU A 594 -25.65 5.73 9.66
CA LEU A 594 -24.49 6.21 8.94
C LEU A 594 -23.68 7.12 9.88
N ASP A 595 -22.43 6.77 10.17
CA ASP A 595 -21.50 7.74 10.73
C ASP A 595 -21.38 8.89 9.71
N LYS A 596 -21.75 10.09 10.14
CA LYS A 596 -21.73 11.27 9.28
C LYS A 596 -20.31 11.66 8.89
N ASP A 597 -19.32 11.35 9.73
CA ASP A 597 -17.94 11.74 9.54
C ASP A 597 -17.19 10.73 8.65
N LEU A 598 -17.61 9.47 8.66
CA LEU A 598 -17.03 8.34 7.93
C LEU A 598 -18.17 7.47 7.34
N PRO A 599 -18.76 7.86 6.20
CA PRO A 599 -19.81 7.07 5.60
C PRO A 599 -19.28 5.70 5.17
N ALA A 600 -20.17 4.70 5.26
CA ALA A 600 -19.90 3.35 4.79
C ALA A 600 -19.54 3.39 3.29
N LEU A 601 -18.47 2.69 2.93
CA LEU A 601 -17.97 2.65 1.56
C LEU A 601 -18.72 1.62 0.72
N SER A 602 -18.92 1.95 -0.55
CA SER A 602 -19.46 0.98 -1.51
C SER A 602 -18.44 -0.12 -1.77
N PRO A 603 -18.84 -1.40 -1.71
CA PRO A 603 -17.93 -2.50 -1.88
C PRO A 603 -17.50 -2.70 -3.34
N VAL A 604 -16.49 -3.54 -3.54
CA VAL A 604 -15.89 -3.89 -4.83
C VAL A 604 -15.87 -5.40 -5.03
N LEU A 605 -15.89 -5.84 -6.29
CA LEU A 605 -15.69 -7.25 -6.60
C LEU A 605 -14.20 -7.59 -6.49
N ARG A 606 -13.90 -8.77 -5.94
CA ARG A 606 -12.55 -9.31 -5.89
C ARG A 606 -11.97 -9.44 -7.30
N TRP A 607 -10.69 -9.08 -7.40
CA TRP A 607 -9.89 -9.25 -8.60
C TRP A 607 -9.63 -10.73 -8.91
N ARG A 608 -9.66 -11.10 -10.19
CA ARG A 608 -9.19 -12.42 -10.65
C ARG A 608 -8.00 -12.23 -11.58
N LYS A 609 -6.97 -13.04 -11.38
CA LYS A 609 -5.64 -12.93 -12.00
C LYS A 609 -5.74 -12.78 -13.54
N GLY A 610 -5.40 -11.59 -14.05
CA GLY A 610 -5.24 -11.34 -15.50
C GLY A 610 -6.02 -10.16 -16.09
N ASP A 611 -7.08 -9.67 -15.43
CA ASP A 611 -7.91 -8.58 -15.96
C ASP A 611 -7.76 -7.31 -15.12
N MET A 612 -7.37 -6.18 -15.72
CA MET A 612 -7.40 -4.90 -14.99
C MET A 612 -8.86 -4.55 -14.67
N ILE A 613 -9.21 -4.52 -13.37
CA ILE A 613 -10.47 -4.01 -12.83
C ILE A 613 -11.68 -4.93 -13.14
N ALA A 614 -12.06 -5.78 -12.18
CA ALA A 614 -13.24 -6.64 -12.30
C ALA A 614 -14.53 -5.88 -11.94
N ALA A 615 -14.89 -4.82 -12.70
CA ALA A 615 -16.25 -4.27 -12.63
C ALA A 615 -17.30 -5.30 -13.10
N ARG A 616 -16.82 -6.32 -13.84
CA ARG A 616 -17.60 -7.43 -14.36
C ARG A 616 -16.75 -8.69 -14.30
N ASN A 617 -17.33 -9.79 -13.81
CA ASN A 617 -16.68 -11.10 -13.76
C ASN A 617 -17.50 -12.12 -14.57
N GLU A 618 -16.85 -13.18 -15.05
CA GLU A 618 -17.45 -14.18 -15.94
C GLU A 618 -17.16 -15.61 -15.45
N VAL A 619 -18.16 -16.50 -15.54
CA VAL A 619 -18.04 -17.94 -15.25
C VAL A 619 -18.70 -18.75 -16.35
N ARG A 620 -18.04 -19.83 -16.81
CA ARG A 620 -18.51 -20.68 -17.90
C ARG A 620 -18.95 -22.07 -17.43
N GLY A 621 -20.04 -22.57 -18.00
CA GLY A 621 -20.52 -23.95 -17.87
C GLY A 621 -20.71 -24.60 -19.25
N VAL A 622 -20.64 -25.92 -19.33
CA VAL A 622 -20.64 -26.66 -20.61
C VAL A 622 -21.69 -27.79 -20.57
N CYS A 623 -22.43 -27.96 -21.68
CA CYS A 623 -23.38 -29.06 -21.88
C CYS A 623 -23.22 -29.65 -23.29
N THR A 624 -23.53 -30.93 -23.49
CA THR A 624 -23.41 -31.60 -24.80
C THR A 624 -24.78 -32.04 -25.35
N LEU A 625 -24.95 -32.00 -26.67
CA LEU A 625 -26.12 -32.56 -27.34
C LEU A 625 -25.84 -34.04 -27.63
N LEU A 626 -26.73 -34.94 -27.21
CA LEU A 626 -26.68 -36.35 -27.58
C LEU A 626 -27.79 -36.66 -28.58
N HIS A 627 -27.44 -37.45 -29.59
CA HIS A 627 -28.31 -37.75 -30.71
C HIS A 627 -29.04 -39.08 -30.55
#